data_AF-V4K1T2-F1
#
_entry.id   AF-V4K1T2-F1
#
_cell.length_a   1.000
_cell.length_b   1.000
_cell.length_c   1.000
_cell.angle_alpha   90.00
_cell.angle_beta   90.00
_cell.angle_gamma   90.00
#
_symmetry.space_group_name_H-M   'P 1'
#
loop_
_entity.id
_entity.type
_entity.pdbx_description
1 polymer ?
#
loop_
_entity_poly.entity_id
_entity_poly.type
_entity_poly.pdbx_seq_one_letter_code
_entity_poly.pdbx_strand_id
1 'polypeptide(L)'
;MLLGRPLVEAMIVEDPDGRRYYNAIEPKLDTRVRQDSLTELLSLVSKDALLLEKVNAAATVEKAYELLLPIARTIVRSKVKGGVFRKTPSDLEAKVNEAASAVAYHAAKELVGYGAIDPLIRDPYIEDVSCNGIGIPVFIYHTRYEWLTTNIVISDLEYLKSLVSKLGVKGARSHRSRPRSLRAC
;
A
#
# COMPACT_ATOMS: atom_id res chain seq x y z
N MET A 1 15.14 6.59 1.88
CA MET A 1 15.32 5.37 2.69
C MET A 1 14.44 4.27 2.14
N LEU A 2 14.99 3.07 1.93
CA LEU A 2 14.21 1.93 1.46
C LEU A 2 13.36 1.36 2.60
N LEU A 3 12.05 1.25 2.39
CA LEU A 3 11.10 0.74 3.39
C LEU A 3 10.74 -0.74 3.18
N GLY A 4 10.91 -1.29 1.97
CA GLY A 4 10.60 -2.69 1.71
C GLY A 4 10.45 -3.04 0.25
N ARG A 5 10.03 -4.28 -0.02
CA ARG A 5 9.71 -4.80 -1.36
C ARG A 5 8.22 -5.10 -1.50
N PRO A 6 7.61 -4.93 -2.70
CA PRO A 6 8.17 -4.21 -3.86
C PRO A 6 8.54 -2.77 -3.49
N LEU A 7 9.42 -2.14 -4.27
CA LEU A 7 10.20 -0.96 -3.85
C LEU A 7 9.28 0.18 -3.35
N VAL A 8 9.34 0.43 -2.04
CA VAL A 8 8.72 1.60 -1.39
C VAL A 8 9.82 2.38 -0.71
N GLU A 9 9.84 3.70 -0.92
CA GLU A 9 10.86 4.57 -0.35
C GLU A 9 10.25 5.71 0.44
N ALA A 10 10.92 6.09 1.52
CA ALA A 10 10.69 7.34 2.23
C ALA A 10 11.73 8.38 1.79
N MET A 11 11.28 9.56 1.39
CA MET A 11 12.17 10.69 1.08
C MET A 11 11.77 11.90 1.92
N ILE A 12 12.71 12.43 2.69
CA ILE A 12 12.53 13.72 3.34
C ILE A 12 12.94 14.81 2.36
N VAL A 13 12.04 15.74 2.08
CA VAL A 13 12.28 16.87 1.18
C VAL A 13 12.18 18.15 1.99
N GLU A 14 13.09 19.09 1.73
CA GLU A 14 13.08 20.41 2.34
C GLU A 14 12.73 21.45 1.27
N ASP A 15 11.80 22.35 1.56
CA ASP A 15 11.47 23.47 0.67
C ASP A 15 12.44 24.66 0.86
N PRO A 16 12.37 25.71 0.02
CA PRO A 16 13.25 26.88 0.15
C PRO A 16 13.11 27.65 1.47
N ASP A 17 11.98 27.48 2.18
CA ASP A 17 11.72 28.11 3.48
C ASP A 17 12.25 27.24 4.65
N GLY A 18 12.89 26.11 4.36
CA GLY A 18 13.45 25.18 5.35
C GLY A 18 12.42 24.22 5.93
N ARG A 19 11.20 24.14 5.39
CA ARG A 19 10.16 23.23 5.88
C ARG A 19 10.37 21.85 5.31
N ARG A 20 10.24 20.83 6.16
CA ARG A 20 10.44 19.43 5.79
C ARG A 20 9.14 18.69 5.56
N TYR A 21 9.16 17.82 4.57
CA TYR A 21 8.04 17.00 4.13
C TYR A 21 8.47 15.55 4.03
N TYR A 22 7.56 14.63 4.34
CA TYR A 22 7.76 13.20 4.18
C TYR A 22 7.06 12.72 2.91
N ASN A 23 7.84 12.28 1.93
CA ASN A 23 7.30 11.70 0.70
C ASN A 23 7.42 10.17 0.73
N ALA A 24 6.28 9.50 0.83
CA ALA A 24 6.17 8.09 0.53
C ALA A 24 6.15 7.91 -1.00
N ILE A 25 7.18 7.26 -1.53
CA ILE A 25 7.33 6.96 -2.95
C ILE A 25 6.93 5.50 -3.16
N GLU A 26 5.80 5.32 -3.82
CA GLU A 26 5.21 4.02 -4.14
C GLU A 26 5.15 3.80 -5.66
N PRO A 27 5.05 2.53 -6.13
CA PRO A 27 4.73 2.24 -7.53
C PRO A 27 3.44 2.96 -7.96
N LYS A 28 3.50 3.74 -9.05
CA LYS A 28 2.38 4.61 -9.44
C LYS A 28 1.17 3.83 -9.99
N LEU A 29 -0.04 4.27 -9.66
CA LEU A 29 -1.32 3.87 -10.28
C LEU A 29 -1.89 4.96 -11.20
N ASP A 30 -1.01 5.67 -11.89
CA ASP A 30 -1.29 6.88 -12.67
C ASP A 30 -1.89 6.62 -14.06
N THR A 31 -2.09 5.36 -14.43
CA THR A 31 -2.67 4.99 -15.72
C THR A 31 -3.99 4.24 -15.53
N ARG A 32 -4.94 4.47 -16.44
CA ARG A 32 -6.23 3.77 -16.45
C ARG A 32 -6.07 2.25 -16.48
N VAL A 33 -5.08 1.73 -17.22
CA VAL A 33 -4.76 0.30 -17.25
C VAL A 33 -4.43 -0.21 -15.85
N ARG A 34 -3.57 0.48 -15.09
CA ARG A 34 -3.21 0.05 -13.73
C ARG A 34 -4.40 0.14 -12.78
N GLN A 35 -5.19 1.21 -12.87
CA GLN A 35 -6.38 1.40 -12.02
C GLN A 35 -7.44 0.32 -12.29
N ASP A 36 -7.80 0.11 -13.56
CA ASP A 36 -8.78 -0.90 -13.97
C ASP A 36 -8.29 -2.32 -13.60
N SER A 37 -6.99 -2.60 -13.76
CA SER A 37 -6.39 -3.88 -13.36
C SER A 37 -6.41 -4.09 -11.84
N LEU A 38 -6.21 -3.05 -11.03
CA LEU A 38 -6.32 -3.15 -9.58
C LEU A 38 -7.76 -3.46 -9.15
N THR A 39 -8.74 -2.75 -9.70
CA THR A 39 -10.16 -3.00 -9.41
C THR A 39 -10.56 -4.43 -9.79
N GLU A 40 -10.13 -4.91 -10.96
CA GLU A 40 -10.39 -6.28 -11.40
C GLU A 40 -9.73 -7.32 -10.49
N LEU A 41 -8.47 -7.11 -10.10
CA LEU A 41 -7.75 -8.00 -9.19
C LEU A 41 -8.41 -8.07 -7.81
N LEU A 42 -8.77 -6.92 -7.23
CA LEU A 42 -9.48 -6.89 -5.94
C LEU A 42 -10.83 -7.60 -6.04
N SER A 43 -11.60 -7.34 -7.11
CA SER A 43 -12.88 -8.03 -7.32
C SER A 43 -12.71 -9.54 -7.47
N LEU A 44 -11.64 -10.01 -8.11
CA LEU A 44 -11.35 -11.44 -8.28
C LEU A 44 -11.07 -12.07 -6.92
N VAL A 45 -10.16 -11.48 -6.13
CA VAL A 45 -9.83 -11.98 -4.79
C VAL A 45 -11.06 -11.99 -3.89
N SER A 46 -11.91 -10.96 -3.92
CA SER A 46 -13.12 -10.94 -3.10
C SER A 46 -14.15 -12.01 -3.47
N LYS A 47 -14.18 -12.49 -4.72
CA LYS A 47 -15.12 -13.51 -5.20
C LYS A 47 -14.61 -14.95 -5.01
N ASP A 48 -13.30 -15.13 -4.97
CA ASP A 48 -12.67 -16.43 -4.75
C ASP A 48 -12.30 -16.60 -3.27
N ALA A 49 -13.12 -17.37 -2.55
CA ALA A 49 -12.92 -17.62 -1.12
C ALA A 49 -11.58 -18.28 -0.80
N LEU A 50 -11.11 -19.21 -1.65
CA LEU A 50 -9.84 -19.91 -1.43
C LEU A 50 -8.65 -18.97 -1.66
N LEU A 51 -8.72 -18.11 -2.67
CA LEU A 51 -7.69 -17.10 -2.91
C LEU A 51 -7.66 -16.06 -1.79
N LEU A 52 -8.83 -15.60 -1.34
CA LEU A 52 -8.93 -14.67 -0.22
C LEU A 52 -8.33 -15.25 1.06
N GLU A 53 -8.61 -16.52 1.35
CA GLU A 53 -8.02 -17.22 2.50
C GLU A 53 -6.48 -17.29 2.38
N LYS A 54 -5.96 -17.68 1.21
CA LYS A 54 -4.51 -17.72 0.96
C LYS A 54 -3.85 -16.35 1.11
N VAL A 55 -4.46 -15.30 0.59
CA VAL A 55 -3.93 -13.92 0.71
C VAL A 55 -3.93 -13.48 2.16
N ASN A 56 -5.01 -13.72 2.91
CA ASN A 56 -5.06 -13.38 4.34
C ASN A 56 -4.04 -14.18 5.17
N ALA A 57 -3.78 -15.44 4.79
CA ALA A 57 -2.78 -16.28 5.44
C ALA A 57 -1.32 -15.85 5.15
N ALA A 58 -1.10 -15.03 4.12
CA ALA A 58 0.23 -14.53 3.78
C ALA A 58 0.87 -13.69 4.91
N ALA A 59 0.05 -13.08 5.77
CA ALA A 59 0.42 -12.29 6.95
C ALA A 59 1.26 -11.01 6.71
N THR A 60 2.02 -10.93 5.62
CA THR A 60 2.80 -9.75 5.23
C THR A 60 2.47 -9.31 3.80
N VAL A 61 2.70 -8.03 3.51
CA VAL A 61 2.44 -7.46 2.18
C VAL A 61 3.37 -8.08 1.13
N GLU A 62 4.61 -8.39 1.48
CA GLU A 62 5.61 -9.02 0.62
C GLU A 62 5.11 -10.37 0.10
N LYS A 63 4.62 -11.23 1.00
CA LYS A 63 4.10 -12.56 0.65
C LYS A 63 2.81 -12.48 -0.15
N ALA A 64 1.91 -11.56 0.22
CA ALA A 64 0.69 -11.32 -0.54
C ALA A 64 1.00 -10.80 -1.95
N TYR A 65 1.99 -9.93 -2.09
CA TYR A 65 2.48 -9.45 -3.37
C TYR A 65 2.97 -10.59 -4.27
N GLU A 66 3.78 -11.51 -3.74
CA GLU A 66 4.28 -12.68 -4.49
C GLU A 66 3.14 -13.56 -5.01
N LEU A 67 2.11 -13.78 -4.19
CA LEU A 67 0.91 -14.54 -4.57
C LEU A 67 0.08 -13.82 -5.65
N LEU A 68 -0.05 -12.50 -5.56
CA LEU A 68 -0.90 -11.72 -6.45
C LEU A 68 -0.23 -11.33 -7.78
N LEU A 69 1.11 -11.27 -7.82
CA LEU A 69 1.87 -10.82 -8.98
C LEU A 69 1.57 -11.63 -10.27
N PRO A 70 1.49 -12.98 -10.27
CA PRO A 70 1.15 -13.73 -11.47
C PRO A 70 -0.27 -13.43 -12.01
N ILE A 71 -1.22 -13.20 -11.09
CA ILE A 71 -2.61 -12.86 -11.43
C ILE A 71 -2.67 -11.45 -12.01
N ALA A 72 -2.04 -10.48 -11.33
CA ALA A 72 -1.91 -9.11 -11.79
C ALA A 72 -1.29 -9.04 -13.21
N ARG A 73 -0.24 -9.83 -13.46
CA ARG A 73 0.41 -9.93 -14.77
C ARG A 73 -0.56 -10.40 -15.85
N THR A 74 -1.39 -11.40 -15.55
CA THR A 74 -2.40 -11.92 -16.48
C THR A 74 -3.45 -10.85 -16.83
N ILE A 75 -3.96 -10.14 -15.81
CA ILE A 75 -4.97 -9.08 -15.97
C ILE A 75 -4.39 -7.90 -16.76
N VAL A 76 -3.18 -7.42 -16.40
CA VAL A 76 -2.53 -6.31 -17.12
C VAL A 76 -2.28 -6.69 -18.58
N ARG A 77 -1.78 -7.91 -18.84
CA ARG A 77 -1.48 -8.37 -20.20
C ARG A 77 -2.72 -8.40 -21.09
N SER A 78 -3.89 -8.79 -20.56
CA SER A 78 -5.13 -8.80 -21.35
C SER A 78 -5.57 -7.39 -21.78
N LYS A 79 -5.35 -6.38 -20.93
CA LYS A 79 -5.72 -4.98 -21.20
C LYS A 79 -4.74 -4.26 -22.13
N VAL A 80 -3.45 -4.61 -22.11
CA VAL A 80 -2.44 -3.95 -22.96
C VAL A 80 -2.48 -4.46 -24.41
N LYS A 81 -2.99 -5.68 -24.67
CA LYS A 81 -3.09 -6.28 -26.01
C LYS A 81 -4.00 -5.52 -27.00
N GLY A 82 -4.88 -4.62 -26.53
CA GLY A 82 -5.78 -3.84 -27.38
C GLY A 82 -5.23 -2.49 -27.87
N GLY A 83 -4.02 -2.10 -27.46
CA GLY A 83 -3.42 -0.82 -27.81
C GLY A 83 -2.62 -0.89 -29.12
N VAL A 84 -2.98 -0.06 -30.10
CA VAL A 84 -2.25 0.15 -31.36
C VAL A 84 -0.90 0.80 -31.04
N PHE A 85 0.16 0.02 -30.78
CA PHE A 85 1.52 0.56 -30.69
C PHE A 85 2.56 -0.37 -31.31
N ARG A 86 3.24 0.18 -32.33
CA ARG A 86 4.57 -0.22 -32.81
C ARG A 86 5.57 -0.21 -31.65
N LYS A 87 5.79 -1.35 -30.97
CA LYS A 87 6.87 -1.52 -29.99
C LYS A 87 7.49 -2.90 -30.11
N THR A 88 8.75 -3.03 -29.69
CA THR A 88 9.42 -4.32 -29.65
C THR A 88 8.75 -5.23 -28.60
N PRO A 89 8.77 -6.56 -28.78
CA PRO A 89 8.22 -7.49 -27.79
C PRO A 89 8.80 -7.32 -26.38
N SER A 90 10.06 -6.93 -26.25
CA SER A 90 10.74 -6.70 -24.96
C SER A 90 10.20 -5.47 -24.23
N ASP A 91 9.93 -4.36 -24.94
CA ASP A 91 9.40 -3.13 -24.33
C ASP A 91 7.98 -3.35 -23.79
N LEU A 92 7.20 -4.16 -24.49
CA LEU A 92 5.85 -4.53 -24.05
C LEU A 92 5.90 -5.36 -22.77
N GLU A 93 6.77 -6.36 -22.72
CA GLU A 93 6.92 -7.22 -21.55
C GLU A 93 7.39 -6.43 -20.32
N ALA A 94 8.36 -5.52 -20.49
CA ALA A 94 8.83 -4.64 -19.44
C ALA A 94 7.69 -3.77 -18.86
N LYS A 95 6.88 -3.16 -19.72
CA LYS A 95 5.71 -2.36 -19.30
C LYS A 95 4.65 -3.17 -18.59
N VAL A 96 4.37 -4.39 -19.07
CA VAL A 96 3.42 -5.30 -18.42
C VAL A 96 3.94 -5.67 -17.04
N ASN A 97 5.22 -6.01 -16.90
CA ASN A 97 5.81 -6.36 -15.61
C ASN A 97 5.81 -5.19 -14.61
N GLU A 98 6.14 -3.98 -15.06
CA GLU A 98 6.11 -2.78 -14.24
C GLU A 98 4.68 -2.49 -13.75
N ALA A 99 3.70 -2.50 -14.65
CA ALA A 99 2.30 -2.26 -14.31
C ALA A 99 1.73 -3.37 -13.40
N ALA A 100 2.06 -4.63 -13.67
CA ALA A 100 1.64 -5.77 -12.84
C ALA A 100 2.23 -5.70 -11.43
N SER A 101 3.49 -5.28 -11.31
CA SER A 101 4.13 -5.07 -10.02
C SER A 101 3.42 -3.97 -9.20
N ALA A 102 3.10 -2.83 -9.84
CA ALA A 102 2.33 -1.78 -9.18
C ALA A 102 0.94 -2.26 -8.74
N VAL A 103 0.21 -2.96 -9.63
CA VAL A 103 -1.13 -3.50 -9.32
C VAL A 103 -1.09 -4.50 -8.16
N ALA A 104 -0.16 -5.46 -8.20
CA ALA A 104 -0.02 -6.46 -7.15
C ALA A 104 0.39 -5.84 -5.82
N TYR A 105 1.26 -4.83 -5.83
CA TYR A 105 1.67 -4.10 -4.63
C TYR A 105 0.47 -3.44 -3.95
N HIS A 106 -0.30 -2.65 -4.69
CA HIS A 106 -1.44 -1.93 -4.14
C HIS A 106 -2.54 -2.90 -3.68
N ALA A 107 -2.79 -3.99 -4.41
CA ALA A 107 -3.72 -5.02 -3.95
C ALA A 107 -3.25 -5.68 -2.64
N ALA A 108 -1.98 -6.06 -2.54
CA ALA A 108 -1.41 -6.66 -1.33
C ALA A 108 -1.46 -5.70 -0.13
N LYS A 109 -1.13 -4.42 -0.36
CA LYS A 109 -1.21 -3.34 0.64
C LYS A 109 -2.63 -3.12 1.15
N GLU A 110 -3.62 -3.18 0.27
CA GLU A 110 -5.03 -3.04 0.65
C GLU A 110 -5.57 -4.27 1.38
N LEU A 111 -5.25 -5.48 0.92
CA LEU A 111 -5.80 -6.72 1.47
C LEU A 111 -5.13 -7.11 2.79
N VAL A 112 -3.80 -7.03 2.86
CA VAL A 112 -2.99 -7.53 3.98
C VAL A 112 -2.32 -6.42 4.77
N GLY A 113 -1.94 -5.32 4.12
CA GLY A 113 -1.26 -4.18 4.74
C GLY A 113 -2.18 -3.23 5.52
N TYR A 114 -1.76 -1.98 5.60
CA TYR A 114 -2.49 -0.88 6.25
C TYR A 114 -3.05 0.13 5.24
N GLY A 115 -3.29 -0.29 3.99
CA GLY A 115 -3.83 0.58 2.94
C GLY A 115 -2.93 1.79 2.67
N ALA A 116 -3.51 2.97 2.53
CA ALA A 116 -2.80 4.20 2.19
C ALA A 116 -1.65 4.55 3.16
N ILE A 117 -1.76 4.21 4.44
CA ILE A 117 -0.75 4.54 5.46
C ILE A 117 0.31 3.44 5.66
N ASP A 118 0.23 2.33 4.92
CA ASP A 118 1.19 1.23 5.01
C ASP A 118 2.66 1.65 4.88
N PRO A 119 3.05 2.58 3.98
CA PRO A 119 4.42 3.09 3.94
C PRO A 119 4.86 3.74 5.25
N LEU A 120 3.96 4.42 5.95
CA LEU A 120 4.26 5.07 7.24
C LEU A 120 4.48 4.02 8.33
N ILE A 121 3.65 2.98 8.36
CA ILE A 121 3.74 1.88 9.33
C ILE A 121 5.03 1.06 9.16
N ARG A 122 5.58 1.01 7.94
CA ARG A 122 6.86 0.32 7.66
C ARG A 122 8.09 1.08 8.14
N ASP A 123 7.99 2.39 8.31
CA ASP A 123 9.13 3.21 8.70
C ASP A 123 9.36 3.09 10.22
N PRO A 124 10.49 2.48 10.66
CA PRO A 124 10.75 2.29 12.08
C PRO A 124 11.05 3.59 12.84
N TYR A 125 11.24 4.70 12.14
CA TYR A 125 11.51 6.01 12.75
C TYR A 125 10.26 6.85 12.95
N ILE A 126 9.09 6.38 12.51
CA ILE A 126 7.80 7.02 12.75
C ILE A 126 7.21 6.48 14.06
N GLU A 127 6.94 7.37 15.01
CA GLU A 127 6.30 7.02 16.30
C GLU A 127 4.79 7.22 16.24
N ASP A 128 4.35 8.37 15.71
CA ASP A 128 2.95 8.73 15.63
C ASP A 128 2.51 9.04 14.20
N VAL A 129 1.26 8.66 13.88
CA VAL A 129 0.58 8.98 12.63
C VAL A 129 -0.73 9.67 12.98
N SER A 130 -0.94 10.89 12.47
CA SER A 130 -2.13 11.70 12.70
C SER A 130 -2.88 11.96 11.40
N CYS A 131 -4.16 11.58 11.35
CA CYS A 131 -5.06 11.82 10.23
C CYS A 131 -6.23 12.70 10.72
N ASN A 132 -6.21 13.97 10.32
CA ASN A 132 -7.13 15.00 10.84
C ASN A 132 -8.44 15.14 10.04
N GLY A 133 -8.68 14.30 9.04
CA GLY A 133 -9.90 14.32 8.22
C GLY A 133 -9.63 14.09 6.74
N ILE A 134 -10.70 14.15 5.95
CA ILE A 134 -10.62 14.00 4.48
C ILE A 134 -10.03 15.24 3.82
N GLY A 135 -9.26 15.05 2.74
CA GLY A 135 -8.63 16.13 1.99
C GLY A 135 -7.47 16.83 2.73
N ILE A 136 -7.19 16.43 3.97
CA ILE A 136 -6.07 16.94 4.77
C ILE A 136 -4.93 15.92 4.69
N PRO A 137 -3.68 16.35 4.46
CA PRO A 137 -2.53 15.46 4.53
C PRO A 137 -2.45 14.70 5.85
N VAL A 138 -1.97 13.46 5.79
CA VAL A 138 -1.56 12.74 6.98
C VAL A 138 -0.29 13.38 7.52
N PHE A 139 -0.21 13.56 8.84
CA PHE A 139 0.97 14.04 9.55
C PHE A 139 1.63 12.90 10.29
N ILE A 140 2.94 12.99 10.49
CA ILE A 140 3.70 12.01 11.25
C ILE A 140 4.61 12.70 12.26
N TYR A 141 4.89 12.03 13.38
CA TYR A 141 6.03 12.36 14.22
C TYR A 141 7.16 11.38 13.92
N HIS A 142 8.23 11.90 13.33
CA HIS A 142 9.42 11.13 12.97
C HIS A 142 10.54 11.41 14.00
N THR A 143 11.07 10.38 14.65
CA THR A 143 12.10 10.48 15.72
C THR A 143 13.29 11.39 15.42
N ARG A 144 13.66 11.53 14.15
CA ARG A 144 14.78 12.38 13.69
C ARG A 144 14.39 13.75 13.16
N TYR A 145 13.14 13.94 12.76
CA TYR A 145 12.70 15.11 12.00
C TYR A 145 11.43 15.76 12.57
N GLU A 146 10.95 15.26 13.72
CA GLU A 146 9.76 15.71 14.43
C GLU A 146 8.51 15.66 13.53
N TRP A 147 7.64 16.66 13.61
CA TRP A 147 6.40 16.72 12.85
C TRP A 147 6.65 17.00 11.37
N LEU A 148 6.19 16.08 10.52
CA LEU A 148 6.27 16.21 9.07
C LEU A 148 4.88 16.08 8.44
N THR A 149 4.66 16.90 7.41
CA THR A 149 3.50 16.75 6.51
C THR A 149 3.85 15.69 5.46
N THR A 150 2.94 14.74 5.21
CA THR A 150 3.15 13.70 4.19
C THR A 150 2.51 14.06 2.85
N ASN A 151 2.89 13.35 1.78
CA ASN A 151 2.19 13.39 0.49
C ASN A 151 0.92 12.50 0.44
N ILE A 152 0.52 11.89 1.56
CA ILE A 152 -0.63 10.98 1.63
C ILE A 152 -1.87 11.78 2.02
N VAL A 153 -2.87 11.82 1.14
CA VAL A 153 -4.16 12.49 1.37
C VAL A 153 -5.28 11.49 1.17
N ILE A 154 -6.10 11.29 2.20
CA ILE A 154 -7.29 10.45 2.11
C ILE A 154 -8.45 11.35 1.70
N SER A 155 -9.04 11.08 0.53
CA SER A 155 -10.08 11.96 -0.05
C SER A 155 -11.50 11.41 0.10
N ASP A 156 -11.64 10.12 0.41
CA ASP A 156 -12.93 9.44 0.50
C ASP A 156 -13.26 9.05 1.95
N LEU A 157 -14.47 9.42 2.39
CA LEU A 157 -14.90 9.22 3.78
C LEU A 157 -15.14 7.74 4.09
N GLU A 158 -15.70 6.98 3.16
CA GLU A 158 -15.97 5.56 3.37
C GLU A 158 -14.67 4.75 3.43
N TYR A 159 -13.70 5.09 2.60
CA TYR A 159 -12.34 4.56 2.68
C TYR A 159 -11.70 4.88 4.03
N LEU A 160 -11.78 6.11 4.52
CA LEU A 160 -11.27 6.49 5.84
C LEU A 160 -11.91 5.66 6.96
N LYS A 161 -13.23 5.50 6.96
CA LYS A 161 -13.95 4.65 7.93
C LYS A 161 -13.51 3.18 7.85
N SER A 162 -13.30 2.67 6.64
CA SER A 162 -12.82 1.30 6.43
C SER A 162 -11.39 1.11 6.97
N LEU A 163 -10.53 2.11 6.80
CA LEU A 163 -9.15 2.11 7.30
C LEU A 163 -9.13 2.12 8.83
N VAL A 164 -9.92 2.99 9.46
CA VAL A 164 -10.06 3.04 10.94
C VAL A 164 -10.56 1.70 11.47
N SER A 165 -11.56 1.11 10.81
CA SER A 165 -12.10 -0.21 11.19
C SER A 165 -11.02 -1.31 11.07
N LYS A 166 -10.24 -1.31 9.99
CA LYS A 166 -9.11 -2.23 9.76
C LYS A 166 -8.05 -2.09 10.86
N LEU A 167 -7.69 -0.87 11.24
CA LEU A 167 -6.75 -0.57 12.31
C LEU A 167 -7.24 -1.12 13.66
N GLY A 168 -8.51 -0.90 13.99
CA GLY A 168 -9.12 -1.42 15.22
C GLY A 168 -9.03 -2.94 15.34
N VAL A 169 -9.35 -3.67 14.26
CA VAL A 169 -9.25 -5.14 14.22
C VAL A 169 -7.80 -5.60 14.42
N LYS A 170 -6.84 -4.98 13.74
CA LYS A 170 -5.42 -5.34 13.85
C LYS A 170 -4.85 -5.03 15.24
N GLY A 171 -5.15 -3.87 15.80
CA GLY A 171 -4.74 -3.49 17.15
C GLY A 171 -5.27 -4.45 18.22
N ALA A 172 -6.53 -4.87 18.10
CA ALA A 172 -7.14 -5.84 19.02
C ALA A 172 -6.52 -7.25 18.93
N ARG A 173 -5.97 -7.65 17.77
CA ARG A 173 -5.23 -8.92 17.62
C ARG A 173 -3.85 -8.83 18.28
N SER A 174 -3.14 -7.73 18.08
CA SER A 174 -1.81 -7.49 18.70
C SER A 174 -1.87 -7.40 20.23
N HIS A 175 -2.97 -6.90 20.79
CA HIS A 175 -3.14 -6.86 22.25
C HIS A 175 -3.42 -8.26 22.84
N ARG A 176 -4.05 -9.17 22.10
CA ARG A 176 -4.35 -10.55 22.55
C ARG A 176 -3.15 -11.49 22.50
N SER A 177 -2.13 -11.19 21.71
CA SER A 177 -0.90 -12.00 21.59
C SER A 177 0.19 -11.64 22.60
N ARG A 178 0.02 -10.58 23.41
CA ARG A 178 0.88 -10.34 24.58
C ARG A 178 0.36 -11.20 25.75
N PRO A 179 1.17 -12.09 26.36
CA PRO A 179 0.74 -12.78 27.56
C PRO A 179 0.35 -11.73 28.59
N ARG A 180 -0.86 -11.84 29.17
CA ARG A 180 -1.25 -11.03 30.32
C ARG A 180 -0.25 -11.36 31.42
N SER A 181 0.80 -10.56 31.58
CA SER A 181 1.57 -10.56 32.81
C SER A 181 0.57 -10.17 33.90
N LEU A 182 0.21 -11.15 34.72
CA LEU A 182 -0.48 -10.94 35.98
C LEU A 182 0.28 -9.86 36.75
N ARG A 183 -0.27 -8.65 36.78
CA ARG A 183 -0.04 -7.72 37.88
C ARG A 183 -1.28 -7.80 38.76
N ALA A 184 -1.26 -8.77 39.66
CA ALA A 184 -1.99 -8.62 40.90
C ALA A 184 -1.09 -7.78 41.81
N CYS A 185 -1.60 -6.61 42.19
CA CYS A 185 -1.17 -5.95 43.42
C CYS A 185 -1.67 -6.76 44.62
#